data_AF-A0A8H8M5I3-F1
#
_entry.id   AF-A0A8H8M5I3-F1
#
_cell.length_a   1.000
_cell.length_b   1.000
_cell.length_c   1.000
_cell.angle_alpha   90.00
_cell.angle_beta   90.00
_cell.angle_gamma   90.00
#
_symmetry.space_group_name_H-M   'P 1'
#
loop_
_entity.id
_entity.type
_entity.pdbx_description
1 polymer ?
#
loop_
_entity_poly.entity_id
_entity_poly.type
_entity_poly.pdbx_seq_one_letter_code
_entity_poly.pdbx_strand_id
1 'polypeptide(L)'
;MRVYHVITKSCDRSSSLSKRATTMPGRSHLDNVTSVHSADAINDAMSEVMSVAMTDDRESTVGTVAPAVLNPEAERVRAVLANMQQTLGQLGISFDSLGDQTAKVTTLPSGMEANQEILAVQRHMSRQRRKQDENIEEIKKLLREVAQEQIVDHLRSQVADQVLEIIDEFVEQEVQRNLEEIIPVELQRQVEEQKKQLEDVRRSLHNSEARRANALLRSTHMTDPLHKLLLPSGMVSADFPEHLGELFAMDGVQAKRLLAEYGIEPSESREKNLNRFMQFIGVSYQMVPSQASSVGGSTVGGY
;
A
#
# COMPACT_ATOMS: atom_id res chain seq x y z
N MET A 1 46.38 -26.05 17.57
CA MET A 1 45.68 -24.75 17.71
C MET A 1 45.54 -24.07 16.35
N ARG A 2 44.57 -24.53 15.54
CA ARG A 2 44.20 -23.92 14.26
C ARG A 2 42.75 -24.29 13.95
N VAL A 3 41.80 -23.54 14.48
CA VAL A 3 40.41 -23.45 14.01
C VAL A 3 39.93 -22.04 14.40
N TYR A 4 38.99 -21.45 13.67
CA TYR A 4 38.50 -20.06 13.70
C TYR A 4 39.14 -19.10 12.68
N HIS A 5 38.97 -19.45 11.41
CA HIS A 5 39.01 -18.48 10.32
C HIS A 5 38.01 -18.86 9.23
N VAL A 6 36.71 -18.76 9.54
CA VAL A 6 35.62 -18.76 8.56
C VAL A 6 34.52 -17.86 9.13
N ILE A 7 33.83 -17.13 8.25
CA ILE A 7 32.71 -16.19 8.48
C ILE A 7 33.14 -14.71 8.56
N THR A 8 33.59 -14.17 7.42
CA THR A 8 33.30 -12.78 7.00
C THR A 8 33.38 -12.65 5.47
N LYS A 9 32.48 -13.33 4.74
CA LYS A 9 32.21 -13.00 3.32
C LYS A 9 30.77 -13.33 2.94
N SER A 10 29.85 -12.41 3.22
CA SER A 10 28.56 -12.36 2.52
C SER A 10 27.96 -10.95 2.64
N CYS A 11 28.52 -10.00 1.89
CA CYS A 11 27.86 -8.73 1.59
C CYS A 11 28.61 -8.09 0.43
N ASP A 12 28.27 -8.47 -0.80
CA ASP A 12 28.45 -7.67 -2.02
C ASP A 12 28.08 -8.50 -3.26
N ARG A 13 26.79 -8.56 -3.57
CA ARG A 13 26.29 -8.81 -4.92
C ARG A 13 24.78 -8.65 -4.94
N SER A 14 24.30 -7.46 -5.34
CA SER A 14 23.05 -7.25 -6.08
C SER A 14 22.74 -5.75 -6.24
N SER A 15 23.36 -5.07 -7.21
CA SER A 15 22.79 -3.85 -7.81
C SER A 15 23.52 -3.42 -9.09
N SER A 16 23.32 -4.16 -10.19
CA SER A 16 23.50 -3.61 -11.54
C SER A 16 22.65 -4.38 -12.56
N LEU A 17 21.33 -4.27 -12.41
CA LEU A 17 20.40 -4.69 -13.45
C LEU A 17 20.31 -3.61 -14.53
N SER A 18 21.10 -3.89 -15.56
CA SER A 18 21.10 -3.39 -16.93
C SER A 18 19.71 -2.98 -17.46
N LYS A 19 19.56 -1.67 -17.73
CA LYS A 19 18.52 -1.14 -18.63
C LYS A 19 18.96 -1.40 -20.08
N ARG A 20 18.40 -2.43 -20.72
CA ARG A 20 18.38 -2.53 -22.18
C ARG A 20 16.95 -2.38 -22.69
N ALA A 21 16.61 -1.14 -23.04
CA ALA A 21 15.48 -0.85 -23.90
C ALA A 21 15.81 -1.39 -25.30
N THR A 22 15.10 -2.43 -25.73
CA THR A 22 15.08 -2.87 -27.13
C THR A 22 13.70 -2.60 -27.68
N THR A 23 13.61 -1.48 -28.38
CA THR A 23 12.52 -1.12 -29.29
C THR A 23 12.49 -2.13 -30.44
N MET A 24 11.33 -2.73 -30.71
CA MET A 24 11.03 -3.41 -31.97
C MET A 24 9.67 -2.96 -32.50
N PRO A 25 9.51 -2.80 -33.83
CA PRO A 25 8.34 -2.15 -34.43
C PRO A 25 7.24 -3.14 -34.82
N GLY A 26 6.00 -2.64 -34.72
CA GLY A 26 4.87 -2.84 -35.63
C GLY A 26 4.60 -4.23 -36.24
N ARG A 27 3.46 -4.81 -35.86
CA ARG A 27 2.73 -5.71 -36.75
C ARG A 27 1.21 -5.57 -36.56
N SER A 28 0.58 -4.99 -37.58
CA SER A 28 -0.81 -5.11 -38.07
C SER A 28 -1.77 -5.99 -37.26
N HIS A 29 -2.89 -5.44 -36.79
CA HIS A 29 -4.16 -5.36 -37.54
C HIS A 29 -4.64 -6.74 -38.03
N LEU A 30 -5.59 -7.31 -37.29
CA LEU A 30 -6.65 -8.21 -37.76
C LEU A 30 -7.77 -8.21 -36.70
N ASP A 31 -8.79 -7.41 -36.98
CA ASP A 31 -10.21 -7.74 -36.92
C ASP A 31 -10.73 -8.84 -35.98
N ASN A 32 -11.66 -8.38 -35.13
CA ASN A 32 -13.05 -8.87 -35.12
C ASN A 32 -13.36 -10.18 -34.37
N VAL A 33 -14.64 -10.29 -34.00
CA VAL A 33 -15.40 -11.46 -33.54
C VAL A 33 -15.74 -11.50 -32.04
N THR A 34 -16.89 -10.87 -31.76
CA THR A 34 -17.99 -11.32 -30.88
C THR A 34 -17.70 -11.64 -29.42
N SER A 35 -18.06 -10.69 -28.56
CA SER A 35 -18.42 -10.93 -27.16
C SER A 35 -19.80 -11.63 -27.12
N VAL A 36 -19.81 -12.90 -26.73
CA VAL A 36 -21.02 -13.65 -26.41
C VAL A 36 -20.96 -14.04 -24.94
N HIS A 37 -22.10 -13.87 -24.28
CA HIS A 37 -22.44 -14.23 -22.91
C HIS A 37 -21.66 -15.40 -22.29
N SER A 38 -21.25 -15.20 -21.03
CA SER A 38 -21.21 -16.25 -20.03
C SER A 38 -21.94 -15.76 -18.79
N ALA A 39 -23.23 -16.12 -18.73
CA ALA A 39 -23.90 -16.34 -17.46
C ALA A 39 -23.52 -17.76 -17.03
N ASP A 40 -22.94 -17.89 -15.84
CA ASP A 40 -23.09 -19.03 -14.93
C ASP A 40 -22.11 -18.86 -13.77
N ALA A 41 -22.64 -18.38 -12.64
CA ALA A 41 -22.03 -18.58 -11.32
C ALA A 41 -23.14 -18.66 -10.28
N ILE A 42 -23.60 -19.89 -10.10
CA ILE A 42 -24.41 -20.39 -9.00
C ILE A 42 -23.53 -20.35 -7.73
N ASN A 43 -23.93 -19.57 -6.74
CA ASN A 43 -23.55 -19.70 -5.32
C ASN A 43 -24.88 -19.54 -4.57
N ASP A 44 -25.55 -20.60 -4.13
CA ASP A 44 -25.22 -21.46 -3.00
C ASP A 44 -24.95 -20.68 -1.71
N ALA A 45 -26.06 -20.27 -1.07
CA ALA A 45 -26.13 -19.81 0.30
C ALA A 45 -27.50 -20.18 0.87
N MET A 46 -27.68 -21.48 1.17
CA MET A 46 -28.70 -21.97 2.09
C MET A 46 -28.04 -22.34 3.41
N SER A 47 -28.08 -21.43 4.36
CA SER A 47 -28.08 -21.76 5.79
C SER A 47 -28.62 -20.54 6.55
N GLU A 48 -29.24 -20.80 7.70
CA GLU A 48 -29.67 -19.82 8.69
C GLU A 48 -31.10 -19.25 8.54
N VAL A 49 -32.08 -20.14 8.69
CA VAL A 49 -33.41 -19.78 9.22
C VAL A 49 -33.52 -20.35 10.62
N MET A 50 -33.31 -19.51 11.62
CA MET A 50 -33.96 -19.69 12.91
C MET A 50 -34.07 -18.36 13.66
N SER A 51 -35.30 -18.10 14.10
CA SER A 51 -35.69 -17.48 15.37
C SER A 51 -36.17 -16.02 15.42
N VAL A 52 -37.22 -15.86 16.24
CA VAL A 52 -37.67 -14.69 17.01
C VAL A 52 -38.67 -13.75 16.29
N ALA A 53 -39.99 -13.90 16.54
CA ALA A 53 -40.84 -13.34 17.63
C ALA A 53 -41.44 -11.97 17.24
N MET A 54 -42.77 -11.88 17.09
CA MET A 54 -43.76 -11.40 18.07
C MET A 54 -43.94 -9.87 18.09
N THR A 55 -45.21 -9.50 18.28
CA THR A 55 -45.77 -8.17 18.62
C THR A 55 -45.82 -7.12 17.53
N ASP A 56 -46.75 -6.18 17.50
CA ASP A 56 -48.16 -6.04 17.93
C ASP A 56 -48.55 -4.62 17.45
N ASP A 57 -49.84 -4.41 17.26
CA ASP A 57 -50.55 -3.15 17.51
C ASP A 57 -50.31 -1.82 16.74
N ARG A 58 -51.47 -1.29 16.34
CA ARG A 58 -51.97 0.11 16.47
C ARG A 58 -51.98 1.10 15.28
N GLU A 59 -53.21 1.25 14.74
CA GLU A 59 -54.13 2.39 14.93
C GLU A 59 -53.88 3.76 14.25
N SER A 60 -55.00 4.31 13.72
CA SER A 60 -55.34 5.75 13.58
C SER A 60 -54.85 6.50 12.31
N THR A 61 -55.54 7.41 11.62
CA THR A 61 -56.91 7.99 11.61
C THR A 61 -57.06 8.92 10.38
N VAL A 62 -58.30 9.03 9.84
CA VAL A 62 -59.01 10.22 9.29
C VAL A 62 -58.44 11.06 8.11
N GLY A 63 -59.25 11.18 7.04
CA GLY A 63 -59.71 12.51 6.57
C GLY A 63 -59.58 12.93 5.09
N THR A 64 -60.75 13.14 4.45
CA THR A 64 -61.12 14.39 3.72
C THR A 64 -61.03 14.48 2.17
N VAL A 65 -62.22 14.36 1.55
CA VAL A 65 -62.88 15.16 0.47
C VAL A 65 -62.23 15.35 -0.94
N ALA A 66 -63.08 15.08 -1.95
CA ALA A 66 -63.02 15.29 -3.42
C ALA A 66 -62.70 16.76 -3.88
N PRO A 67 -62.63 17.15 -5.19
CA PRO A 67 -63.06 16.44 -6.41
C PRO A 67 -62.21 16.59 -7.72
N ALA A 68 -62.52 15.71 -8.67
CA ALA A 68 -62.55 15.84 -10.15
C ALA A 68 -61.49 16.69 -10.88
N VAL A 69 -60.55 16.00 -11.54
CA VAL A 69 -59.85 16.48 -12.74
C VAL A 69 -59.74 15.34 -13.77
N LEU A 70 -60.03 15.67 -15.02
CA LEU A 70 -60.10 14.84 -16.23
C LEU A 70 -58.92 13.85 -16.36
N ASN A 71 -59.21 12.55 -16.48
CA ASN A 71 -58.23 11.46 -16.52
C ASN A 71 -57.50 11.37 -17.89
N PRO A 72 -56.20 11.72 -17.98
CA PRO A 72 -55.36 11.42 -19.15
C PRO A 72 -55.06 9.92 -19.31
N GLU A 73 -55.45 9.08 -18.34
CA GLU A 73 -55.32 7.62 -18.43
C GLU A 73 -56.23 6.99 -19.49
N ALA A 74 -57.43 7.54 -19.74
CA ALA A 74 -58.35 6.97 -20.72
C ALA A 74 -57.83 7.10 -22.17
N GLU A 75 -57.09 8.18 -22.46
CA GLU A 75 -56.41 8.34 -23.76
C GLU A 75 -55.18 7.43 -23.88
N ARG A 76 -54.43 7.23 -22.80
CA ARG A 76 -53.29 6.28 -22.78
C ARG A 76 -53.76 4.84 -23.00
N VAL A 77 -54.86 4.43 -22.38
CA VAL A 77 -55.45 3.09 -22.59
C VAL A 77 -55.92 2.92 -24.04
N ARG A 78 -56.52 3.94 -24.65
CA ARG A 78 -56.89 3.91 -26.08
C ARG A 78 -55.67 3.81 -27.00
N ALA A 79 -54.59 4.53 -26.69
CA ALA A 79 -53.34 4.44 -27.46
C ALA A 79 -52.69 3.05 -27.38
N VAL A 80 -52.73 2.41 -26.20
CA VAL A 80 -52.23 1.03 -26.01
C VAL A 80 -53.09 0.03 -26.78
N LEU A 81 -54.42 0.16 -26.72
CA LEU A 81 -55.33 -0.70 -27.50
C LEU A 81 -55.11 -0.57 -29.01
N ALA A 82 -54.91 0.64 -29.51
CA ALA A 82 -54.59 0.88 -30.92
C ALA A 82 -53.25 0.24 -31.33
N ASN A 83 -52.21 0.35 -30.49
CA ASN A 83 -50.92 -0.29 -30.73
C ASN A 83 -51.01 -1.82 -30.70
N MET A 84 -51.80 -2.41 -29.79
CA MET A 84 -52.02 -3.85 -29.72
C MET A 84 -52.80 -4.38 -30.94
N GLN A 85 -53.79 -3.63 -31.42
CA GLN A 85 -54.50 -3.98 -32.66
C GLN A 85 -53.57 -3.91 -33.88
N GLN A 86 -52.69 -2.91 -33.94
CA GLN A 86 -51.69 -2.81 -35.00
C GLN A 86 -50.67 -3.95 -34.95
N THR A 87 -50.21 -4.35 -33.76
CA THR A 87 -49.29 -5.51 -33.61
C THR A 87 -49.98 -6.82 -33.95
N LEU A 88 -51.25 -7.00 -33.60
CA LEU A 88 -52.03 -8.17 -34.02
C LEU A 88 -52.26 -8.20 -35.53
N GLY A 89 -52.49 -7.05 -36.16
CA GLY A 89 -52.54 -6.93 -37.62
C GLY A 89 -51.22 -7.30 -38.29
N GLN A 90 -50.09 -6.83 -37.75
CA GLN A 90 -48.76 -7.21 -38.24
C GLN A 90 -48.45 -8.69 -38.02
N LEU A 91 -48.87 -9.28 -36.89
CA LEU A 91 -48.78 -10.71 -36.64
C LEU A 91 -49.64 -11.51 -37.63
N GLY A 92 -50.85 -11.05 -37.92
CA GLY A 92 -51.72 -11.64 -38.95
C GLY A 92 -51.03 -11.66 -40.32
N ILE A 93 -50.47 -10.54 -40.76
CA ILE A 93 -49.70 -10.46 -42.02
C ILE A 93 -48.46 -11.37 -41.98
N SER A 94 -47.80 -11.48 -40.83
CA SER A 94 -46.64 -12.37 -40.65
C SER A 94 -47.04 -13.85 -40.73
N PHE A 95 -48.20 -14.21 -40.17
CA PHE A 95 -48.77 -15.55 -40.26
C PHE A 95 -49.25 -15.88 -41.67
N ASP A 96 -49.89 -14.94 -42.37
CA ASP A 96 -50.29 -15.12 -43.76
C ASP A 96 -49.05 -15.26 -44.66
N SER A 97 -48.00 -14.46 -44.45
CA SER A 97 -46.73 -14.60 -45.17
C SER A 97 -46.06 -15.95 -44.90
N LEU A 98 -46.10 -16.46 -43.65
CA LEU A 98 -45.61 -17.79 -43.31
C LEU A 98 -46.48 -18.88 -43.94
N GLY A 99 -47.79 -18.70 -44.00
CA GLY A 99 -48.73 -19.59 -44.67
C GLY A 99 -48.47 -19.67 -46.17
N ASP A 100 -48.25 -18.54 -46.82
CA ASP A 100 -47.96 -18.44 -48.25
C ASP A 100 -46.57 -19.01 -48.60
N GLN A 101 -45.58 -18.79 -47.72
CA GLN A 101 -44.26 -19.43 -47.84
C GLN A 101 -44.36 -20.95 -47.62
N THR A 102 -45.17 -21.42 -46.68
CA THR A 102 -45.39 -22.84 -46.40
C THR A 102 -46.13 -23.54 -47.56
N ALA A 103 -47.10 -22.85 -48.18
CA ALA A 103 -47.82 -23.33 -49.36
C ALA A 103 -46.91 -23.41 -50.61
N LYS A 104 -45.99 -22.45 -50.77
CA LYS A 104 -44.98 -22.49 -51.86
C LYS A 104 -43.90 -23.55 -51.63
N VAL A 105 -43.55 -23.82 -50.39
CA VAL A 105 -42.59 -24.89 -50.03
C VAL A 105 -43.19 -26.29 -50.19
N THR A 106 -44.51 -26.45 -50.01
CA THR A 106 -45.19 -27.76 -50.20
C THR A 106 -45.42 -28.13 -51.67
N THR A 107 -45.23 -27.20 -52.62
CA THR A 107 -45.45 -27.45 -54.05
C THR A 107 -44.17 -27.69 -54.86
N LEU A 108 -42.99 -27.62 -54.24
CA LEU A 108 -41.73 -27.96 -54.89
C LEU A 108 -41.38 -29.45 -54.69
N PRO A 109 -41.19 -30.23 -55.78
CA PRO A 109 -40.64 -31.60 -55.71
C PRO A 109 -39.16 -31.66 -55.26
N SER A 110 -38.57 -30.54 -54.82
CA SER A 110 -37.23 -30.46 -54.22
C SER A 110 -37.17 -30.90 -52.75
N GLY A 111 -38.30 -31.26 -52.13
CA GLY A 111 -38.33 -31.77 -50.75
C GLY A 111 -37.53 -33.07 -50.56
N MET A 112 -37.35 -33.87 -51.61
CA MET A 112 -36.57 -35.11 -51.50
C MET A 112 -35.07 -34.85 -51.39
N GLU A 113 -34.53 -33.87 -52.14
CA GLU A 113 -33.13 -33.47 -52.04
C GLU A 113 -32.85 -32.78 -50.70
N ALA A 114 -33.72 -31.87 -50.26
CA ALA A 114 -33.63 -31.22 -48.96
C ALA A 114 -33.65 -32.23 -47.79
N ASN A 115 -34.49 -33.27 -47.86
CA ASN A 115 -34.53 -34.32 -46.85
C ASN A 115 -33.24 -35.16 -46.81
N GLN A 116 -32.62 -35.44 -47.97
CA GLN A 116 -31.33 -36.13 -48.01
C GLN A 116 -30.21 -35.27 -47.40
N GLU A 117 -30.21 -33.97 -47.66
CA GLU A 117 -29.26 -33.02 -47.07
C GLU A 117 -29.45 -32.93 -45.55
N ILE A 118 -30.69 -32.86 -45.05
CA ILE A 118 -30.97 -32.86 -43.60
C ILE A 118 -30.44 -34.14 -42.94
N LEU A 119 -30.65 -35.31 -43.55
CA LEU A 119 -30.12 -36.58 -43.03
C LEU A 119 -28.58 -36.65 -43.09
N ALA A 120 -27.95 -36.00 -44.08
CA ALA A 120 -26.50 -35.88 -44.15
C ALA A 120 -25.96 -34.99 -43.03
N VAL A 121 -26.59 -33.83 -42.79
CA VAL A 121 -26.25 -32.91 -41.71
C VAL A 121 -26.45 -33.57 -40.34
N GLN A 122 -27.57 -34.25 -40.11
CA GLN A 122 -27.81 -34.98 -38.86
C GLN A 122 -26.72 -36.03 -38.59
N ARG A 123 -26.37 -36.85 -39.60
CA ARG A 123 -25.27 -37.81 -39.47
C ARG A 123 -23.94 -37.13 -39.20
N HIS A 124 -23.68 -35.97 -39.82
CA HIS A 124 -22.48 -35.20 -39.57
C HIS A 124 -22.43 -34.66 -38.14
N MET A 125 -23.54 -34.09 -37.65
CA MET A 125 -23.68 -33.59 -36.27
C MET A 125 -23.51 -34.72 -35.25
N SER A 126 -24.09 -35.90 -35.47
CA SER A 126 -23.91 -37.04 -34.55
C SER A 126 -22.44 -37.49 -34.49
N ARG A 127 -21.74 -37.51 -35.64
CA ARG A 127 -20.31 -37.84 -35.68
C ARG A 127 -19.46 -36.78 -34.99
N GLN A 128 -19.77 -35.49 -35.18
CA GLN A 128 -19.07 -34.41 -34.51
C GLN A 128 -19.32 -34.43 -33.00
N ARG A 129 -20.56 -34.65 -32.55
CA ARG A 129 -20.89 -34.75 -31.12
C ARG A 129 -20.11 -35.89 -30.47
N ARG A 130 -20.06 -37.07 -31.08
CA ARG A 130 -19.26 -38.18 -30.56
C ARG A 130 -17.77 -37.83 -30.43
N LYS A 131 -17.20 -37.17 -31.44
CA LYS A 131 -15.80 -36.68 -31.37
C LYS A 131 -15.61 -35.63 -30.28
N GLN A 132 -16.58 -34.74 -30.10
CA GLN A 132 -16.54 -33.74 -29.03
C GLN A 132 -16.61 -34.41 -27.66
N ASP A 133 -17.46 -35.42 -27.48
CA ASP A 133 -17.55 -36.18 -26.22
C ASP A 133 -16.24 -36.90 -25.92
N GLU A 134 -15.62 -37.53 -26.92
CA GLU A 134 -14.29 -38.17 -26.82
C GLU A 134 -13.22 -37.12 -26.43
N ASN A 135 -13.19 -35.97 -27.11
CA ASN A 135 -12.25 -34.88 -26.81
C ASN A 135 -12.48 -34.29 -25.41
N ILE A 136 -13.74 -34.12 -24.97
CA ILE A 136 -14.08 -33.62 -23.64
C ILE A 136 -13.56 -34.57 -22.57
N GLU A 137 -13.67 -35.88 -22.80
CA GLU A 137 -13.19 -36.88 -21.84
C GLU A 137 -11.65 -36.89 -21.76
N GLU A 138 -10.96 -36.72 -22.88
CA GLU A 138 -9.50 -36.53 -22.90
C GLU A 138 -9.08 -35.26 -22.15
N ILE A 139 -9.76 -34.14 -22.37
CA ILE A 139 -9.49 -32.87 -21.68
C ILE A 139 -9.73 -33.02 -20.17
N LYS A 140 -10.82 -33.68 -19.74
CA LYS A 140 -11.09 -33.93 -18.32
C LYS A 140 -9.99 -34.77 -17.68
N LYS A 141 -9.48 -35.78 -18.38
CA LYS A 141 -8.38 -36.61 -17.91
C LYS A 141 -7.11 -35.79 -17.72
N LEU A 142 -6.72 -35.00 -18.73
CA LEU A 142 -5.56 -34.12 -18.65
C LEU A 142 -5.70 -33.08 -17.53
N LEU A 143 -6.89 -32.49 -17.38
CA LEU A 143 -7.15 -31.50 -16.34
C LEU A 143 -7.06 -32.12 -14.95
N ARG A 144 -7.53 -33.37 -14.76
CA ARG A 144 -7.38 -34.10 -13.50
C ARG A 144 -5.91 -34.40 -13.19
N GLU A 145 -5.13 -34.83 -14.19
CA GLU A 145 -3.70 -35.12 -14.03
C GLU A 145 -2.91 -33.86 -13.65
N VAL A 146 -3.10 -32.76 -14.39
CA VAL A 146 -2.43 -31.48 -14.12
C VAL A 146 -2.85 -30.90 -12.77
N ALA A 147 -4.15 -30.93 -12.43
CA ALA A 147 -4.62 -30.46 -11.14
C ALA A 147 -4.04 -31.28 -9.98
N GLN A 148 -3.95 -32.61 -10.14
CA GLN A 148 -3.37 -33.47 -9.12
C GLN A 148 -1.88 -33.19 -8.92
N GLU A 149 -1.11 -33.01 -10.00
CA GLU A 149 0.31 -32.66 -9.92
C GLU A 149 0.52 -31.30 -9.23
N GLN A 150 -0.23 -30.27 -9.65
CA GLN A 150 -0.15 -28.94 -9.05
C GLN A 150 -0.52 -28.92 -7.57
N ILE A 151 -1.55 -29.68 -7.15
CA ILE A 151 -1.93 -29.77 -5.74
C ILE A 151 -0.82 -30.45 -4.93
N VAL A 152 -0.24 -31.54 -5.45
CA VAL A 152 0.84 -32.25 -4.76
C VAL A 152 2.08 -31.37 -4.63
N ASP A 153 2.46 -30.63 -5.67
CA ASP A 153 3.60 -29.74 -5.63
C ASP A 153 3.37 -28.54 -4.70
N HIS A 154 2.17 -27.96 -4.70
CA HIS A 154 1.83 -26.88 -3.79
C HIS A 154 1.86 -27.35 -2.32
N LEU A 155 1.27 -28.50 -2.01
CA LEU A 155 1.29 -29.07 -0.66
C LEU A 155 2.71 -29.41 -0.21
N ARG A 156 3.56 -29.94 -1.11
CA ARG A 156 4.97 -30.21 -0.82
C ARG A 156 5.73 -28.93 -0.49
N SER A 157 5.54 -27.88 -1.28
CA SER A 157 6.15 -26.57 -1.02
C SER A 157 5.69 -26.03 0.33
N GLN A 158 4.38 -26.05 0.60
CA GLN A 158 3.83 -25.52 1.84
C GLN A 158 4.34 -26.28 3.07
N VAL A 159 4.42 -27.61 3.01
CA VAL A 159 4.97 -28.41 4.11
C VAL A 159 6.47 -28.14 4.29
N ALA A 160 7.23 -27.99 3.19
CA ALA A 160 8.64 -27.66 3.28
C ALA A 160 8.84 -26.29 3.96
N ASP A 161 8.06 -25.28 3.59
CA ASP A 161 8.13 -23.94 4.17
C ASP A 161 7.78 -23.97 5.67
N GLN A 162 6.72 -24.69 6.06
CA GLN A 162 6.35 -24.86 7.47
C GLN A 162 7.42 -25.59 8.29
N VAL A 163 8.03 -26.63 7.72
CA VAL A 163 9.12 -27.36 8.38
C VAL A 163 10.33 -26.46 8.56
N LEU A 164 10.66 -25.63 7.57
CA LEU A 164 11.75 -24.65 7.67
C LEU A 164 11.47 -23.62 8.77
N GLU A 165 10.26 -23.08 8.84
CA GLU A 165 9.86 -22.14 9.90
C GLU A 165 10.00 -22.73 11.30
N ILE A 166 9.56 -23.99 11.49
CA ILE A 166 9.71 -24.71 12.77
C ILE A 166 11.19 -24.97 13.09
N ILE A 167 12.01 -25.32 12.09
CA ILE A 167 13.44 -25.53 12.28
C ILE A 167 14.12 -24.22 12.68
N ASP A 168 13.79 -23.11 12.04
CA ASP A 168 14.36 -21.80 12.36
C ASP A 168 14.03 -21.39 13.79
N GLU A 169 12.78 -21.56 14.24
CA GLU A 169 12.38 -21.30 15.63
C GLU A 169 13.15 -22.22 16.61
N PHE A 170 13.26 -23.51 16.30
CA PHE A 170 13.97 -24.46 17.16
C PHE A 170 15.47 -24.15 17.24
N VAL A 171 16.10 -23.79 16.11
CA VAL A 171 17.51 -23.41 16.05
C VAL A 171 17.73 -22.12 16.82
N GLU A 172 16.84 -21.12 16.72
CA GLU A 172 16.94 -19.88 17.50
C GLU A 172 16.91 -20.16 19.01
N GLN A 173 15.94 -20.96 19.47
CA GLN A 173 15.81 -21.33 20.89
C GLN A 173 17.04 -22.11 21.38
N GLU A 174 17.50 -23.09 20.60
CA GLU A 174 18.62 -23.94 20.99
C GLU A 174 19.95 -23.17 20.94
N VAL A 175 20.13 -22.27 19.97
CA VAL A 175 21.27 -21.37 19.93
C VAL A 175 21.24 -20.42 21.13
N GLN A 176 20.11 -19.82 21.46
CA GLN A 176 19.97 -18.94 22.63
C GLN A 176 20.34 -19.68 23.92
N ARG A 177 19.81 -20.89 24.12
CA ARG A 177 20.10 -21.74 25.29
C ARG A 177 21.59 -22.08 25.38
N ASN A 178 22.20 -22.48 24.27
CA ASN A 178 23.62 -22.81 24.23
C ASN A 178 24.51 -21.56 24.40
N LEU A 179 24.09 -20.39 23.90
CA LEU A 179 24.83 -19.14 24.12
C LEU A 179 24.81 -18.74 25.59
N GLU A 180 23.71 -18.91 26.30
CA GLU A 180 23.61 -18.65 27.74
C GLU A 180 24.47 -19.61 28.57
N GLU A 181 24.56 -20.88 28.17
CA GLU A 181 25.41 -21.88 28.84
C GLU A 181 26.90 -21.67 28.57
N ILE A 182 27.26 -21.39 27.31
CA ILE A 182 28.66 -21.33 26.86
C ILE A 182 29.29 -19.97 27.14
N ILE A 183 28.52 -18.87 27.13
CA ILE A 183 29.04 -17.52 27.32
C ILE A 183 28.74 -17.05 28.74
N PRO A 184 29.73 -17.08 29.67
CA PRO A 184 29.57 -16.52 31.00
C PRO A 184 28.98 -15.10 30.96
N VAL A 185 27.99 -14.85 31.82
CA VAL A 185 27.36 -13.52 31.99
C VAL A 185 28.40 -12.41 32.19
N GLU A 186 29.53 -12.73 32.81
CA GLU A 186 30.62 -11.78 33.02
C GLU A 186 31.26 -11.30 31.71
N LEU A 187 31.43 -12.18 30.72
CA LEU A 187 31.94 -11.79 29.40
C LEU A 187 30.90 -10.96 28.64
N GLN A 188 29.61 -11.28 28.77
CA GLN A 188 28.55 -10.49 28.15
C GLN A 188 28.54 -9.06 28.71
N ARG A 189 28.62 -8.93 30.04
CA ARG A 189 28.74 -7.65 30.76
C ARG A 189 29.99 -6.89 30.33
N GLN A 190 31.12 -7.58 30.15
CA GLN A 190 32.36 -6.96 29.69
C GLN A 190 32.23 -6.43 28.25
N VAL A 191 31.59 -7.19 27.35
CA VAL A 191 31.35 -6.73 25.97
C VAL A 191 30.42 -5.53 25.95
N GLU A 192 29.37 -5.52 26.76
CA GLU A 192 28.45 -4.39 26.86
C GLU A 192 29.14 -3.14 27.41
N GLU A 193 29.95 -3.28 28.46
CA GLU A 193 30.76 -2.20 29.02
C GLU A 193 31.78 -1.67 27.99
N GLN A 194 32.44 -2.55 27.24
CA GLN A 194 33.36 -2.13 26.17
C GLN A 194 32.64 -1.44 25.01
N LYS A 195 31.44 -1.90 24.62
CA LYS A 195 30.62 -1.22 23.61
C LYS A 195 30.27 0.18 24.07
N LYS A 196 29.84 0.33 25.32
CA LYS A 196 29.55 1.64 25.93
C LYS A 196 30.79 2.55 25.93
N GLN A 197 31.95 2.02 26.30
CA GLN A 197 33.22 2.76 26.24
C GLN A 197 33.56 3.20 24.81
N LEU A 198 33.38 2.34 23.82
CA LEU A 198 33.61 2.69 22.41
C LEU A 198 32.63 3.76 21.91
N GLU A 199 31.36 3.70 22.32
CA GLU A 199 30.38 4.73 22.00
C GLU A 199 30.75 6.08 22.61
N ASP A 200 31.20 6.10 23.86
CA ASP A 200 31.67 7.31 24.54
C ASP A 200 32.92 7.89 23.86
N VAL A 201 33.87 7.05 23.46
CA VAL A 201 35.07 7.48 22.71
C VAL A 201 34.67 8.03 21.33
N ARG A 202 33.78 7.34 20.60
CA ARG A 202 33.31 7.79 19.28
C ARG A 202 32.58 9.13 19.38
N ARG A 203 31.75 9.29 20.40
CA ARG A 203 31.05 10.55 20.69
C ARG A 203 32.04 11.67 21.03
N SER A 204 33.02 11.38 21.88
CA SER A 204 34.07 12.33 22.26
C SER A 204 34.91 12.79 21.06
N LEU A 205 35.26 11.85 20.17
CA LEU A 205 35.96 12.13 18.92
C LEU A 205 35.11 13.04 18.02
N HIS A 206 33.86 12.66 17.77
CA HIS A 206 32.93 13.45 16.96
C HIS A 206 32.77 14.87 17.52
N ASN A 207 32.57 15.00 18.83
CA ASN A 207 32.43 16.31 19.48
C ASN A 207 33.72 17.13 19.40
N SER A 208 34.89 16.50 19.50
CA SER A 208 36.19 17.17 19.35
C SER A 208 36.41 17.65 17.91
N GLU A 209 36.00 16.87 16.92
CA GLU A 209 36.03 17.24 15.51
C GLU A 209 35.05 18.38 15.19
N ALA A 210 33.81 18.29 15.69
CA ALA A 210 32.81 19.35 15.57
C ALA A 210 33.31 20.66 16.20
N ARG A 211 33.92 20.60 17.39
CA ARG A 211 34.54 21.77 18.04
C ARG A 211 35.67 22.36 17.21
N ARG A 212 36.52 21.51 16.62
CA ARG A 212 37.61 21.96 15.74
C ARG A 212 37.07 22.65 14.50
N ALA A 213 36.03 22.10 13.87
CA ALA A 213 35.38 22.70 12.71
C ALA A 213 34.72 24.05 13.07
N ASN A 214 34.00 24.11 14.19
CA ASN A 214 33.37 25.33 14.67
C ASN A 214 34.38 26.42 15.06
N ALA A 215 35.57 26.04 15.55
CA ALA A 215 36.65 26.98 15.87
C ALA A 215 37.21 27.70 14.64
N LEU A 216 37.03 27.15 13.43
CA LEU A 216 37.44 27.79 12.19
C LEU A 216 36.46 28.87 11.73
N LEU A 217 35.25 28.92 12.29
CA LEU A 217 34.22 29.86 11.86
C LEU A 217 34.66 31.31 12.11
N ARG A 218 34.45 32.13 11.07
CA ARG A 218 34.51 33.60 10.95
C ARG A 218 33.42 34.39 11.67
N SER A 219 33.68 35.61 12.14
CA SER A 219 32.61 36.62 12.31
C SER A 219 32.02 37.05 10.97
N THR A 220 32.76 36.80 9.88
CA THR A 220 32.31 37.00 8.50
C THR A 220 31.40 35.87 7.99
N HIS A 221 31.34 34.74 8.70
CA HIS A 221 30.71 33.49 8.24
C HIS A 221 29.48 33.12 9.09
N MET A 222 28.57 34.08 9.30
CA MET A 222 27.40 33.89 10.18
C MET A 222 26.35 32.92 9.63
N THR A 223 26.38 32.67 8.32
CA THR A 223 25.48 31.77 7.59
C THR A 223 26.04 30.35 7.44
N ASP A 224 27.30 30.13 7.79
CA ASP A 224 27.93 28.82 7.64
C ASP A 224 27.36 27.86 8.71
N PRO A 225 27.14 26.59 8.35
CA PRO A 225 26.49 25.64 9.23
C PRO A 225 27.37 25.29 10.43
N LEU A 226 26.77 25.33 11.63
CA LEU A 226 27.39 24.86 12.85
C LEU A 226 27.42 23.33 12.87
N HIS A 227 28.59 22.78 13.20
CA HIS A 227 28.75 21.34 13.39
C HIS A 227 28.13 20.96 14.73
N LYS A 228 27.14 20.07 14.66
CA LYS A 228 26.30 19.63 15.78
C LYS A 228 27.11 18.77 16.77
N LEU A 229 26.92 18.99 18.06
CA LEU A 229 27.50 18.15 19.11
C LEU A 229 26.48 17.07 19.53
N LEU A 230 26.98 15.89 19.87
CA LEU A 230 26.17 14.77 20.36
C LEU A 230 26.11 14.80 21.89
N LEU A 231 24.91 14.63 22.43
CA LEU A 231 24.64 14.48 23.86
C LEU A 231 25.10 13.10 24.38
N PRO A 232 25.17 12.89 25.71
CA PRO A 232 25.40 11.57 26.29
C PRO A 232 24.40 10.48 25.84
N SER A 233 23.22 10.88 25.37
CA SER A 233 22.24 9.97 24.76
C SER A 233 22.59 9.54 23.33
N GLY A 234 23.60 10.14 22.70
CA GLY A 234 23.94 9.93 21.28
C GLY A 234 23.09 10.74 20.30
N MET A 235 22.08 11.47 20.79
CA MET A 235 21.23 12.34 19.98
C MET A 235 21.78 13.77 19.94
N VAL A 236 21.29 14.58 19.00
CA VAL A 236 21.51 16.04 18.99
C VAL A 236 20.32 16.72 19.67
N SER A 237 20.59 17.81 20.40
CA SER A 237 19.53 18.64 21.00
C SER A 237 18.60 19.19 19.91
N ALA A 238 17.30 19.17 20.17
CA ALA A 238 16.30 19.74 19.26
C ALA A 238 16.45 21.26 19.14
N ASP A 239 16.95 21.92 20.19
CA ASP A 239 17.17 23.36 20.26
C ASP A 239 18.58 23.75 19.76
N PHE A 240 19.33 22.83 19.12
CA PHE A 240 20.66 23.14 18.59
C PHE A 240 20.55 23.99 17.30
N PRO A 241 21.14 25.19 17.26
CA PRO A 241 21.01 26.10 16.12
C PRO A 241 21.78 25.60 14.90
N GLU A 242 21.25 25.84 13.70
CA GLU A 242 21.90 25.42 12.46
C GLU A 242 23.09 26.30 12.10
N HIS A 243 23.09 27.57 12.50
CA HIS A 243 24.13 28.55 12.18
C HIS A 243 24.26 29.61 13.29
N LEU A 244 25.34 30.40 13.26
CA LEU A 244 25.62 31.41 14.30
C LEU A 244 24.54 32.50 14.40
N GLY A 245 23.91 32.86 13.27
CA GLY A 245 22.79 33.81 13.27
C GLY A 245 21.61 33.35 14.13
N GLU A 246 21.21 32.09 14.02
CA GLU A 246 20.14 31.49 14.83
C GLU A 246 20.52 31.39 16.31
N LEU A 247 21.79 31.04 16.60
CA LEU A 247 22.32 31.04 17.97
C LEU A 247 22.18 32.42 18.63
N PHE A 248 22.42 33.51 17.88
CA PHE A 248 22.25 34.88 18.37
C PHE A 248 20.80 35.36 18.41
N ALA A 249 19.89 34.72 17.67
CA ALA A 249 18.46 35.01 17.71
C ALA A 249 17.75 34.29 18.88
N MET A 250 18.34 33.22 19.40
CA MET A 250 17.80 32.38 20.47
C MET A 250 17.44 33.19 21.74
N ASP A 251 16.27 32.93 22.32
CA ASP A 251 15.83 33.63 23.52
C ASP A 251 16.60 33.18 24.78
N GLY A 252 16.44 33.91 25.88
CA GLY A 252 17.13 33.57 27.14
C GLY A 252 16.70 32.23 27.74
N VAL A 253 15.50 31.74 27.41
CA VAL A 253 14.92 30.50 27.96
C VAL A 253 15.45 29.29 27.20
N GLN A 254 15.43 29.32 25.87
CA GLN A 254 16.03 28.33 24.97
C GLN A 254 17.53 28.20 25.25
N ALA A 255 18.25 29.32 25.39
CA ALA A 255 19.67 29.28 25.71
C ALA A 255 19.93 28.55 27.05
N LYS A 256 19.14 28.84 28.10
CA LYS A 256 19.25 28.13 29.39
C LYS A 256 18.96 26.64 29.26
N ARG A 257 17.94 26.25 28.49
CA ARG A 257 17.59 24.85 28.24
C ARG A 257 18.71 24.13 27.51
N LEU A 258 19.25 24.75 26.46
CA LEU A 258 20.38 24.23 25.70
C LEU A 258 21.59 23.98 26.60
N LEU A 259 21.97 24.95 27.46
CA LEU A 259 23.07 24.75 28.41
C LEU A 259 22.80 23.57 29.36
N ALA A 260 21.57 23.46 29.90
CA ALA A 260 21.21 22.38 30.81
C ALA A 260 21.30 21.00 30.15
N GLU A 261 20.87 20.87 28.89
CA GLU A 261 20.95 19.62 28.12
C GLU A 261 22.39 19.17 27.88
N TYR A 262 23.32 20.11 27.66
CA TYR A 262 24.74 19.84 27.52
C TYR A 262 25.49 19.75 28.86
N GLY A 263 24.80 19.85 30.00
CA GLY A 263 25.40 19.77 31.33
C GLY A 263 26.27 20.97 31.71
N ILE A 264 26.01 22.13 31.11
CA ILE A 264 26.71 23.39 31.39
C ILE A 264 25.88 24.20 32.39
N GLU A 265 26.50 24.74 33.43
CA GLU A 265 25.80 25.56 34.41
C GLU A 265 25.19 26.83 33.79
N PRO A 266 23.86 27.03 33.86
CA PRO A 266 23.22 28.23 33.33
C PRO A 266 23.46 29.43 34.25
N SER A 267 23.53 30.61 33.66
CA SER A 267 23.58 31.92 34.31
C SER A 267 22.28 32.68 34.09
N GLU A 268 22.06 33.76 34.83
CA GLU A 268 20.86 34.60 34.71
C GLU A 268 20.84 35.41 33.41
N SER A 269 22.01 35.90 32.96
CA SER A 269 22.15 36.69 31.74
C SER A 269 22.23 35.80 30.50
N ARG A 270 21.43 36.14 29.48
CA ARG A 270 21.39 35.49 28.17
C ARG A 270 22.76 35.52 27.50
N GLU A 271 23.42 36.68 27.50
CA GLU A 271 24.73 36.89 26.86
C GLU A 271 25.80 36.01 27.50
N LYS A 272 25.77 35.86 28.83
CA LYS A 272 26.68 34.95 29.54
C LYS A 272 26.44 33.49 29.16
N ASN A 273 25.18 33.08 29.00
CA ASN A 273 24.84 31.73 28.58
C ASN A 273 25.30 31.44 27.14
N LEU A 274 25.00 32.34 26.21
CA LEU A 274 25.44 32.21 24.81
C LEU A 274 26.98 32.19 24.72
N ASN A 275 27.68 33.05 25.47
CA ASN A 275 29.14 33.05 25.51
C ASN A 275 29.71 31.73 26.06
N ARG A 276 29.13 31.17 27.13
CA ARG A 276 29.52 29.85 27.67
C ARG A 276 29.28 28.74 26.65
N PHE A 277 28.14 28.78 25.96
CA PHE A 277 27.83 27.79 24.93
C PHE A 277 28.76 27.90 23.73
N MET A 278 29.03 29.11 23.22
CA MET A 278 30.00 29.35 22.15
C MET A 278 31.38 28.81 22.50
N GLN A 279 31.86 29.08 23.72
CA GLN A 279 33.12 28.52 24.21
C GLN A 279 33.08 26.98 24.26
N PHE A 280 31.97 26.39 24.69
CA PHE A 280 31.80 24.93 24.75
C PHE A 280 31.81 24.26 23.36
N ILE A 281 31.18 24.89 22.36
CA ILE A 281 31.17 24.39 20.97
C ILE A 281 32.46 24.71 20.21
N GLY A 282 33.43 25.39 20.84
CA GLY A 282 34.74 25.70 20.26
C GLY A 282 34.80 27.00 19.46
N VAL A 283 33.73 27.79 19.44
CA VAL A 283 33.68 29.08 18.73
C VAL A 283 34.43 30.14 19.56
N SER A 284 35.41 30.82 18.96
CA SER A 284 36.26 31.81 19.63
C SER A 284 35.63 33.21 19.74
N TYR A 285 34.38 33.40 19.32
CA TYR A 285 33.69 34.69 19.44
C TYR A 285 33.10 34.88 20.83
N GLN A 286 33.15 36.12 21.28
CA GLN A 286 32.48 36.56 22.49
C GLN A 286 31.53 37.70 22.14
N MET A 287 30.27 37.58 22.57
CA MET A 287 29.34 38.69 22.60
C MET A 287 29.82 39.69 23.65
N VAL A 288 30.16 40.89 23.19
CA VAL A 288 30.38 42.03 24.07
C VAL A 288 29.00 42.57 24.44
N PRO A 289 28.69 42.76 25.73
CA PRO A 289 27.48 43.46 26.14
C PRO A 289 27.49 44.83 25.47
N SER A 290 26.59 45.07 24.54
CA SER A 290 26.30 46.44 24.10
C SER A 290 25.80 47.14 25.35
N GLN A 291 26.67 47.97 25.96
CA GLN A 291 26.26 48.83 27.05
C GLN A 291 25.05 49.57 26.50
N ALA A 292 23.86 49.19 26.97
CA ALA A 292 22.64 49.91 26.63
C ALA A 292 22.97 51.34 27.00
N SER A 293 23.14 52.17 25.97
CA SER A 293 23.53 53.55 26.12
C SER A 293 22.53 54.12 27.11
N SER A 294 23.02 54.32 28.33
CA SER A 294 22.38 55.06 29.40
C SER A 294 22.27 56.48 28.87
N VAL A 295 21.35 56.69 27.92
CA VAL A 295 20.88 57.98 27.49
C VAL A 295 20.10 58.49 28.68
N GLY A 296 20.87 59.11 29.58
CA GLY A 296 20.36 59.88 30.68
C GLY A 296 19.45 60.95 30.10
N GLY A 297 18.16 60.67 30.11
CA GLY A 297 17.13 61.69 30.14
C GLY A 297 17.21 62.41 31.49
N SER A 298 18.25 63.23 31.67
CA SER A 298 18.19 64.33 32.64
C SER A 298 17.15 65.31 32.13
N THR A 299 15.88 65.08 32.48
CA THR A 299 14.85 66.11 32.40
C THR A 299 15.21 67.18 33.42
N VAL A 300 15.87 68.22 32.91
CA VAL A 300 16.14 69.50 33.57
C VAL A 300 14.82 70.05 34.12
N GLY A 301 14.78 70.27 35.43
CA GLY A 301 13.71 71.02 36.08
C GLY A 301 13.75 72.48 35.61
N GLY A 302 12.66 72.92 34.99
CA GLY A 302 12.36 74.32 34.73
C GLY A 302 11.75 74.97 35.97
N TYR A 303 12.23 76.19 36.22
CA TYR A 303 11.90 77.12 37.29
C TYR A 303 10.41 77.48 37.41
#